data_AF-A0A132BDA7-F1
#
_entry.id   AF-A0A132BDA7-F1
#
_cell.length_a   1.000
_cell.length_b   1.000
_cell.length_c   1.000
_cell.angle_alpha   90.00
_cell.angle_beta   90.00
_cell.angle_gamma   90.00
#
_symmetry.space_group_name_H-M   'P 1'
#
loop_
_entity.id
_entity.type
_entity.pdbx_description
1 polymer ?
#
loop_
_entity_poly.entity_id
_entity_poly.type
_entity_poly.pdbx_seq_one_letter_code
_entity_poly.pdbx_strand_id
1 'polypeptide(L)'
;MIKSLHIYGDNPRYAMIEQRHDDTFHWIWNNREDGGPGFVEWLEGEDGLYLISGKPGAGKSTLCKYIESCESTMNLLQSNTSSRTFLMSFFFWDLGQESEKTFSGLLHNLLSQLLVQIPELVPAVLGRFQRLNKHVSVSANRSSIWNDSELQSAFKDILQLRVSSKS
;
A
#
# COMPACT_ATOMS: atom_id res chain seq x y z
N MET A 1 12.97 1.80 -14.64
CA MET A 1 11.63 1.51 -14.09
C MET A 1 10.99 0.36 -14.86
N ILE A 2 10.43 -0.63 -14.18
CA ILE A 2 9.84 -1.84 -14.81
C ILE A 2 8.46 -1.45 -15.35
N LYS A 3 8.36 -1.22 -16.67
CA LYS A 3 7.12 -0.74 -17.33
C LYS A 3 5.90 -1.64 -17.07
N SER A 4 6.09 -2.94 -16.83
CA SER A 4 5.00 -3.87 -16.55
C SER A 4 4.35 -3.69 -15.18
N LEU A 5 5.02 -3.04 -14.23
CA LEU A 5 4.50 -2.79 -12.88
C LEU A 5 3.84 -1.40 -12.77
N HIS A 6 4.29 -0.43 -13.57
CA HIS A 6 3.82 0.95 -13.48
C HIS A 6 2.32 1.10 -13.76
N ILE A 7 1.75 0.29 -14.66
CA ILE A 7 0.32 0.34 -15.02
C ILE A 7 -0.58 0.11 -13.78
N TYR A 8 -0.05 -0.54 -12.75
CA TYR A 8 -0.76 -0.83 -11.51
C TYR A 8 -0.43 0.13 -10.38
N GLY A 9 0.49 1.09 -10.57
CA GLY A 9 0.87 2.04 -9.52
C GLY A 9 -0.25 3.03 -9.17
N ASP A 10 -1.11 3.33 -10.14
CA ASP A 10 -2.26 4.18 -9.93
C ASP A 10 -3.38 3.40 -9.24
N ASN A 11 -4.03 4.02 -8.25
CA ASN A 11 -5.25 3.51 -7.62
C ASN A 11 -6.43 4.40 -8.05
N PRO A 12 -7.12 4.11 -9.19
CA PRO A 12 -8.13 5.00 -9.75
C PRO A 12 -9.29 5.25 -8.78
N ARG A 13 -9.62 4.24 -7.94
CA ARG A 13 -10.61 4.37 -6.88
C ARG A 13 -10.33 5.54 -5.95
N TYR A 14 -9.06 5.82 -5.63
CA TYR A 14 -8.66 6.94 -4.77
C TYR A 14 -9.19 8.29 -5.29
N ALA A 15 -9.10 8.53 -6.60
CA ALA A 15 -9.57 9.77 -7.22
C ALA A 15 -11.10 9.92 -7.15
N MET A 16 -11.82 8.79 -7.11
CA MET A 16 -13.28 8.76 -7.00
C MET A 16 -13.81 8.86 -5.57
N ILE A 17 -12.95 8.78 -4.55
CA ILE A 17 -13.37 9.01 -3.17
C ILE A 17 -13.52 10.52 -2.98
N GLU A 18 -14.72 10.95 -2.61
CA GLU A 18 -15.03 12.35 -2.31
C GLU A 18 -14.04 12.90 -1.28
N GLN A 19 -13.73 14.19 -1.39
CA GLN A 19 -13.00 14.87 -0.32
C GLN A 19 -13.88 14.98 0.92
N ARG A 20 -13.24 14.98 2.09
CA ARG A 20 -13.95 15.23 3.34
C ARG A 20 -14.51 16.65 3.36
N HIS A 21 -15.47 16.89 4.24
CA HIS A 21 -15.80 18.23 4.67
C HIS A 21 -14.75 18.72 5.69
N ASP A 22 -14.41 20.01 5.68
CA ASP A 22 -13.25 20.56 6.41
C ASP A 22 -13.34 20.42 7.95
N ASP A 23 -14.55 20.26 8.47
CA ASP A 23 -14.82 20.14 9.91
C ASP A 23 -15.12 18.70 10.37
N THR A 24 -14.90 17.69 9.53
CA THR A 24 -15.17 16.29 9.89
C THR A 24 -13.90 15.46 10.14
N PHE A 25 -14.08 14.34 10.84
CA PHE A 25 -13.09 13.30 11.12
C PHE A 25 -11.98 13.63 12.11
N HIS A 26 -11.89 14.87 12.62
CA HIS A 26 -10.90 15.26 13.65
C HIS A 26 -10.90 14.36 14.89
N TRP A 27 -12.07 13.81 15.25
CA TRP A 27 -12.24 12.88 16.37
C TRP A 27 -11.39 11.61 16.27
N ILE A 28 -10.89 11.24 15.08
CA ILE A 28 -10.01 10.08 14.91
C ILE A 28 -8.70 10.24 15.68
N TRP A 29 -8.25 11.47 15.88
CA TRP A 29 -6.99 11.81 16.55
C TRP A 29 -7.10 11.91 18.08
N ASN A 30 -8.30 11.77 18.63
CA ASN A 30 -8.48 11.81 20.08
C ASN A 30 -7.95 10.51 20.70
N ASN A 31 -7.21 10.65 21.80
CA ASN A 31 -6.75 9.51 22.58
C ASN A 31 -7.93 8.81 23.26
N ARG A 32 -7.74 7.55 23.67
CA ARG A 32 -8.78 6.78 24.40
C ARG A 32 -9.22 7.46 25.69
N GLU A 33 -8.29 8.15 26.36
CA GLU A 33 -8.56 8.89 27.61
C GLU A 33 -9.58 10.04 27.39
N ASP A 34 -9.59 10.62 26.20
CA ASP A 34 -10.51 11.69 25.79
C ASP A 34 -11.81 11.15 25.15
N GLY A 35 -12.07 9.84 25.28
CA GLY A 35 -13.21 9.17 24.64
C GLY A 35 -13.01 8.92 23.14
N GLY A 36 -11.78 9.00 22.64
CA GLY A 36 -11.42 8.75 21.26
C GLY A 36 -11.40 7.26 20.88
N PRO A 37 -11.29 6.96 19.57
CA PRO A 37 -11.43 5.60 19.04
C PRO A 37 -10.15 4.77 19.16
N GLY A 38 -9.09 5.32 19.76
CA GLY A 38 -7.83 4.63 19.98
C GLY A 38 -6.98 4.43 18.72
N PHE A 39 -7.14 5.32 17.73
CA PHE A 39 -6.42 5.23 16.45
C PHE A 39 -4.97 5.68 16.59
N VAL A 40 -4.69 6.73 17.37
CA VAL A 40 -3.34 7.22 17.61
C VAL A 40 -2.49 6.12 18.23
N GLU A 41 -2.95 5.55 19.34
CA GLU A 41 -2.23 4.50 20.07
C GLU A 41 -2.04 3.24 19.21
N TRP A 42 -2.98 2.95 18.32
CA TRP A 42 -2.79 1.87 17.33
C TRP A 42 -1.72 2.22 16.30
N LEU A 43 -1.71 3.46 15.78
CA LEU A 43 -0.77 3.92 14.77
C LEU A 43 0.66 4.00 15.31
N GLU A 44 0.82 4.32 16.59
CA GLU A 44 2.12 4.35 17.29
C GLU A 44 2.62 2.95 17.69
N GLY A 45 1.75 1.94 17.68
CA GLY A 45 2.12 0.56 17.92
C GLY A 45 2.93 -0.06 16.77
N GLU A 46 3.67 -1.13 17.06
CA GLU A 46 4.54 -1.76 16.04
C GLU A 46 3.80 -2.63 15.03
N ASP A 47 2.72 -3.30 15.44
CA ASP A 47 1.96 -4.22 14.58
C ASP A 47 0.48 -4.28 14.98
N GLY A 48 -0.42 -4.34 13.99
CA GLY A 48 -1.83 -4.61 14.26
C GLY A 48 -2.79 -4.28 13.11
N LEU A 49 -4.04 -4.72 13.26
CA LEU A 49 -5.14 -4.41 12.35
C LEU A 49 -6.11 -3.44 13.03
N TYR A 50 -6.33 -2.28 12.41
CA TYR A 50 -7.37 -1.33 12.82
C TYR A 50 -8.59 -1.42 11.92
N LEU A 51 -9.73 -1.82 12.49
CA LEU A 51 -10.97 -2.01 11.73
C LEU A 51 -11.87 -0.77 11.85
N ILE A 52 -12.00 -0.03 10.76
CA ILE A 52 -13.01 1.03 10.61
C ILE A 52 -14.30 0.40 10.08
N SER A 53 -15.30 0.27 10.95
CA SER A 53 -16.62 -0.28 10.60
C SER A 53 -17.72 0.77 10.77
N GLY A 54 -18.85 0.59 10.07
CA GLY A 54 -19.94 1.55 10.07
C GLY A 54 -20.93 1.32 8.94
N LYS A 55 -22.09 1.97 9.03
CA LYS A 55 -23.20 1.81 8.07
C LYS A 55 -22.77 2.14 6.63
N PRO A 56 -23.43 1.55 5.60
CA PRO A 56 -23.28 2.02 4.22
C PRO A 56 -23.50 3.54 4.14
N GLY A 57 -22.69 4.24 3.35
CA GLY A 57 -22.76 5.70 3.23
C GLY A 57 -22.18 6.51 4.40
N ALA A 58 -21.69 5.89 5.47
CA ALA A 58 -21.15 6.61 6.64
C ALA A 58 -19.77 7.29 6.42
N GLY A 59 -19.29 7.40 5.17
CA GLY A 59 -18.03 8.07 4.86
C GLY A 59 -16.75 7.30 5.20
N LYS A 60 -16.80 5.97 5.38
CA LYS A 60 -15.62 5.16 5.76
C LYS A 60 -14.43 5.30 4.79
N SER A 61 -14.66 5.18 3.48
CA SER A 61 -13.60 5.34 2.48
C SER A 61 -13.05 6.77 2.48
N THR A 62 -13.90 7.77 2.71
CA THR A 62 -13.53 9.17 2.88
C THR A 62 -12.64 9.37 4.11
N LEU A 63 -12.96 8.72 5.23
CA LEU A 63 -12.12 8.70 6.43
C LEU A 63 -10.76 8.05 6.15
N CYS A 64 -10.72 6.89 5.49
CA CYS A 64 -9.45 6.25 5.12
C CYS A 64 -8.57 7.14 4.22
N LYS A 65 -9.18 7.82 3.23
CA LYS A 65 -8.47 8.78 2.37
C LYS A 65 -7.98 10.01 3.15
N TYR A 66 -8.79 10.50 4.08
CA TYR A 66 -8.37 11.59 4.97
C TYR A 66 -7.15 11.17 5.80
N ILE A 67 -7.20 10.01 6.46
CA ILE A 67 -6.08 9.48 7.24
C ILE A 67 -4.84 9.33 6.37
N GLU A 68 -4.97 8.74 5.18
CA GLU A 68 -3.84 8.50 4.29
C GLU A 68 -3.13 9.78 3.85
N SER A 69 -3.87 10.86 3.61
CA SER A 69 -3.33 12.15 3.17
C SER A 69 -2.97 13.10 4.31
N CYS A 70 -3.27 12.74 5.56
CA CYS A 70 -3.05 13.61 6.72
C CYS A 70 -1.58 13.60 7.16
N GLU A 71 -1.01 14.79 7.33
CA GLU A 71 0.37 14.96 7.81
C GLU A 71 0.55 14.34 9.21
N SER A 72 -0.46 14.42 10.07
CA SER A 72 -0.46 13.80 11.41
C SER A 72 -0.17 12.30 11.36
N THR A 73 -0.65 11.60 10.33
CA THR A 73 -0.39 10.16 10.14
C THR A 73 1.10 9.91 9.99
N MET A 74 1.75 10.63 9.08
CA MET A 74 3.18 10.46 8.82
C MET A 74 4.03 10.93 10.00
N ASN A 75 3.64 12.01 10.68
CA ASN A 75 4.35 12.53 11.84
C ASN A 75 4.35 11.52 13.00
N LEU A 76 3.20 10.91 13.31
CA LEU A 76 3.09 9.86 14.34
C LEU A 76 3.86 8.59 13.95
N LEU A 77 3.80 8.20 12.68
CA LEU A 77 4.54 7.06 12.17
C LEU A 77 6.06 7.27 12.20
N GLN A 78 6.55 8.51 12.07
CA GLN A 78 7.98 8.84 12.09
C GLN A 78 8.49 9.09 13.52
N SER A 79 7.67 9.63 14.43
CA SER A 79 8.09 9.85 15.82
C SER A 79 8.40 8.55 16.55
N ASN A 80 7.76 7.44 16.16
CA ASN A 80 7.90 6.14 16.80
C ASN A 80 9.00 5.25 16.20
N THR A 81 9.75 5.73 15.20
CA THR A 81 10.84 4.94 14.62
C THR A 81 12.02 5.81 14.20
N SER A 82 13.23 5.28 14.41
CA SER A 82 14.47 5.89 13.91
C SER A 82 14.70 5.63 12.42
N SER A 83 13.89 4.78 11.79
CA SER A 83 14.00 4.42 10.39
C SER A 83 13.10 5.30 9.51
N ARG A 84 13.44 5.40 8.22
CA ARG A 84 12.55 6.04 7.25
C ARG A 84 11.24 5.24 7.11
N THR A 85 10.12 5.89 7.37
CA THR A 85 8.77 5.31 7.22
C THR A 85 8.16 5.69 5.88
N PHE A 86 7.39 4.75 5.31
CA PHE A 86 6.70 4.92 4.04
C PHE A 86 5.26 4.45 4.21
N LEU A 87 4.31 5.26 3.75
CA LEU A 87 2.91 4.88 3.70
C LEU A 87 2.61 4.32 2.30
N MET A 88 1.92 3.19 2.27
CA MET A 88 1.40 2.61 1.04
C MET A 88 -0.07 2.28 1.25
N SER A 89 -0.89 2.52 0.24
CA SER A 89 -2.34 2.40 0.35
C SER A 89 -2.96 1.76 -0.88
N PHE A 90 -4.05 1.02 -0.68
CA PHE A 90 -4.84 0.46 -1.77
C PHE A 90 -6.32 0.46 -1.40
N PHE A 91 -7.14 0.98 -2.30
CA PHE A 91 -8.59 1.03 -2.17
C PHE A 91 -9.22 0.05 -3.15
N PHE A 92 -9.83 -1.01 -2.62
CA PHE A 92 -10.59 -1.95 -3.42
C PHE A 92 -11.82 -1.28 -4.05
N TRP A 93 -12.13 -1.65 -5.29
CA TRP A 93 -13.32 -1.18 -5.99
C TRP A 93 -13.97 -2.28 -6.81
N ASP A 94 -15.10 -2.78 -6.32
CA ASP A 94 -15.83 -3.89 -6.95
C ASP A 94 -16.35 -3.58 -8.36
N LEU A 95 -16.61 -2.30 -8.66
CA LEU A 95 -17.05 -1.85 -9.98
C LEU A 95 -15.88 -1.47 -10.91
N GLY A 96 -14.64 -1.62 -10.44
CA GLY A 96 -13.43 -1.33 -11.20
C GLY A 96 -12.95 -2.48 -12.08
N GLN A 97 -11.77 -2.32 -12.64
CA GLN A 97 -11.07 -3.36 -13.38
C GLN A 97 -10.64 -4.52 -12.47
N GLU A 98 -10.24 -5.64 -13.06
CA GLU A 98 -9.80 -6.82 -12.31
C GLU A 98 -8.66 -6.50 -11.32
N SER A 99 -7.74 -5.61 -11.70
CA SER A 99 -6.65 -5.15 -10.83
C SER A 99 -7.10 -4.27 -9.65
N GLU A 100 -8.33 -3.79 -9.64
CA GLU A 100 -8.86 -2.91 -8.58
C GLU A 100 -9.65 -3.68 -7.51
N LYS A 101 -9.95 -4.96 -7.76
CA LYS A 101 -10.75 -5.80 -6.86
C LYS A 101 -10.07 -7.11 -6.43
N THR A 102 -8.87 -7.39 -6.96
CA THR A 102 -8.15 -8.65 -6.70
C THR A 102 -6.95 -8.47 -5.77
N PHE A 103 -6.58 -9.56 -5.08
CA PHE A 103 -5.37 -9.62 -4.28
C PHE A 103 -4.09 -9.40 -5.11
N SER A 104 -4.05 -9.94 -6.34
CA SER A 104 -2.96 -9.67 -7.28
C SER A 104 -2.82 -8.17 -7.55
N GLY A 105 -3.94 -7.49 -7.73
CA GLY A 105 -4.00 -6.04 -7.93
C GLY A 105 -3.42 -5.25 -6.77
N LEU A 106 -3.81 -5.61 -5.53
CA LEU A 106 -3.23 -5.06 -4.30
C LEU A 106 -1.70 -5.23 -4.29
N LEU A 107 -1.21 -6.45 -4.49
CA LEU A 107 0.22 -6.74 -4.44
C LEU A 107 1.01 -5.99 -5.53
N HIS A 108 0.48 -5.92 -6.74
CA HIS A 108 1.06 -5.16 -7.84
C HIS A 108 1.18 -3.68 -7.51
N ASN A 109 0.09 -3.09 -7.02
CA ASN A 109 0.02 -1.68 -6.69
C ASN A 109 0.99 -1.34 -5.54
N LEU A 110 0.98 -2.12 -4.45
CA LEU A 110 1.90 -1.92 -3.33
C LEU A 110 3.37 -2.09 -3.75
N LEU A 111 3.69 -3.10 -4.58
CA LEU A 111 5.04 -3.31 -5.09
C LEU A 111 5.49 -2.12 -5.95
N SER A 112 4.60 -1.59 -6.80
CA SER A 112 4.88 -0.41 -7.60
C SER A 112 5.14 0.82 -6.72
N GLN A 113 4.29 1.08 -5.72
CA GLN A 113 4.49 2.18 -4.76
C GLN A 113 5.83 2.06 -4.04
N LEU A 114 6.16 0.86 -3.55
CA LEU A 114 7.40 0.58 -2.85
C LEU A 114 8.63 0.89 -3.72
N LEU A 115 8.63 0.47 -4.99
CA LEU A 115 9.73 0.71 -5.92
C LEU A 115 9.89 2.17 -6.33
N VAL A 116 8.81 2.96 -6.30
CA VAL A 116 8.87 4.41 -6.51
C VAL A 116 9.43 5.11 -5.27
N GLN A 117 9.00 4.70 -4.08
CA GLN A 117 9.42 5.31 -2.82
C GLN A 117 10.85 4.91 -2.40
N ILE A 118 11.31 3.71 -2.79
CA ILE A 118 12.64 3.15 -2.48
C ILE A 118 13.28 2.59 -3.77
N PRO A 119 13.84 3.46 -4.64
CA PRO A 119 14.45 3.04 -5.91
C PRO A 119 15.58 2.01 -5.76
N GLU A 120 16.22 1.94 -4.59
CA GLU A 120 17.27 0.97 -4.24
C GLU A 120 16.78 -0.48 -4.29
N LEU A 121 15.47 -0.72 -4.21
CA LEU A 121 14.86 -2.05 -4.29
C LEU A 121 14.64 -2.52 -5.74
N VAL A 122 14.75 -1.62 -6.72
CA VAL A 122 14.52 -1.92 -8.15
C VAL A 122 15.41 -3.05 -8.67
N PRO A 123 16.73 -3.12 -8.37
CA PRO A 123 17.59 -4.20 -8.86
C PRO A 123 17.11 -5.59 -8.42
N ALA A 124 16.58 -5.72 -7.20
CA ALA A 124 16.07 -6.97 -6.66
C ALA A 124 14.91 -7.51 -7.49
N VAL A 125 13.92 -6.64 -7.73
CA VAL A 125 12.71 -6.98 -8.49
C VAL A 125 13.02 -7.15 -9.98
N LEU A 126 13.96 -6.36 -10.52
CA LEU A 126 14.40 -6.48 -11.90
C LEU A 126 15.09 -7.82 -12.17
N GLY A 127 15.93 -8.29 -11.25
CA GLY A 127 16.57 -9.60 -11.34
C GLY A 127 15.53 -10.73 -11.43
N ARG A 128 14.46 -10.65 -10.64
CA ARG A 128 13.32 -11.58 -10.73
C ARG A 128 12.61 -11.48 -12.08
N PHE A 129 12.26 -10.27 -12.50
CA PHE A 129 11.61 -10.04 -13.79
C PHE A 129 12.42 -10.61 -14.96
N GLN A 130 13.73 -10.43 -14.96
CA GLN A 130 14.62 -10.98 -16.01
C GLN A 130 14.64 -12.51 -16.00
N ARG A 131 14.64 -13.16 -14.82
CA ARG A 131 14.54 -14.61 -14.72
C ARG A 131 13.22 -15.12 -15.28
N LEU A 132 12.11 -14.48 -14.94
CA LEU A 132 10.80 -14.88 -15.43
C LEU A 132 10.68 -14.71 -16.95
N ASN A 133 11.14 -13.59 -17.50
CA ASN A 133 11.09 -13.35 -18.95
C ASN A 133 11.91 -14.34 -19.78
N LYS A 134 12.97 -14.93 -19.23
CA LYS A 134 13.76 -15.95 -19.95
C LYS A 134 12.97 -17.25 -20.16
N HIS A 135 11.96 -17.51 -19.34
CA HIS A 135 11.17 -18.74 -19.36
C HIS A 135 9.77 -18.56 -19.99
N VAL A 136 9.39 -17.32 -20.34
CA VAL A 136 8.11 -17.04 -20.99
C VAL A 136 8.29 -17.07 -22.50
N SER A 137 7.60 -17.99 -23.17
CA SER A 137 7.54 -18.09 -24.63
C SER A 137 6.99 -16.80 -25.24
N VAL A 138 7.54 -16.38 -26.39
CA VAL A 138 7.24 -15.12 -27.09
C VAL A 138 5.73 -14.92 -27.39
N SER A 139 4.94 -16.00 -27.35
CA SER A 139 3.50 -16.02 -27.59
C SER A 139 2.62 -15.82 -26.33
N ALA A 140 3.18 -15.88 -25.12
CA ALA A 140 2.41 -15.68 -23.90
C ALA A 140 2.23 -14.19 -23.59
N ASN A 141 1.01 -13.81 -23.20
CA ASN A 141 0.67 -12.44 -22.87
C ASN A 141 1.57 -11.94 -21.71
N ARG A 142 2.32 -10.85 -21.91
CA ARG A 142 3.27 -10.33 -20.90
C ARG A 142 2.61 -9.93 -19.58
N SER A 143 1.29 -9.74 -19.57
CA SER A 143 0.49 -9.54 -18.36
C SER A 143 0.48 -10.76 -17.42
N SER A 144 0.81 -11.96 -17.91
CA SER A 144 0.81 -13.21 -17.13
C SER A 144 2.10 -13.45 -16.32
N ILE A 145 3.15 -12.63 -16.49
CA ILE A 145 4.45 -12.84 -15.83
C ILE A 145 4.34 -12.68 -14.31
N TRP A 146 3.51 -11.74 -13.86
CA TRP A 146 3.36 -11.39 -12.46
C TRP A 146 2.05 -11.94 -11.90
N ASN A 147 2.04 -13.25 -11.62
CA ASN A 147 0.99 -13.87 -10.83
C ASN A 147 1.24 -13.66 -9.32
N ASP A 148 0.28 -14.09 -8.49
CA ASP A 148 0.32 -13.93 -7.03
C ASP A 148 1.58 -14.51 -6.40
N SER A 149 2.03 -15.68 -6.88
CA SER A 149 3.24 -16.34 -6.37
C SER A 149 4.48 -15.49 -6.66
N GLU A 150 4.57 -14.91 -7.86
CA GLU A 150 5.72 -14.09 -8.25
C GLU A 150 5.74 -12.74 -7.53
N LEU A 151 4.57 -12.14 -7.30
CA LEU A 151 4.44 -10.91 -6.52
C LEU A 151 4.82 -11.13 -5.06
N GLN A 152 4.29 -12.16 -4.42
CA GLN A 152 4.68 -12.54 -3.06
C GLN A 152 6.17 -12.84 -2.98
N SER A 153 6.74 -13.51 -3.99
CA SER A 153 8.16 -13.80 -4.04
C SER A 153 9.00 -12.54 -4.22
N ALA A 154 8.52 -11.53 -4.94
CA ALA A 154 9.19 -10.23 -5.04
C ALA A 154 9.26 -9.52 -3.67
N PHE A 155 8.17 -9.54 -2.89
CA PHE A 155 8.20 -9.01 -1.51
C PHE A 155 9.18 -9.79 -0.62
N LYS A 156 9.23 -11.13 -0.74
CA LYS A 156 10.21 -11.95 0.00
C LYS A 156 11.66 -11.60 -0.36
N ASP A 157 11.96 -11.42 -1.64
CA ASP A 157 13.30 -11.03 -2.09
C ASP A 157 13.72 -9.67 -1.47
N ILE A 158 12.79 -8.70 -1.44
CA ILE A 158 13.01 -7.38 -0.83
C ILE A 158 13.30 -7.51 0.67
N LEU A 159 12.51 -8.31 1.39
CA LEU A 159 12.70 -8.52 2.83
C LEU A 159 14.07 -9.16 3.14
N GLN A 160 14.51 -10.11 2.32
CA GLN A 160 15.81 -10.77 2.50
C GLN A 160 17.00 -9.80 2.32
N LEU A 161 16.92 -8.86 1.37
CA LEU A 161 17.96 -7.84 1.18
C LEU A 161 18.15 -6.96 2.41
N ARG A 162 17.06 -6.62 3.10
CA ARG A 162 17.10 -5.79 4.30
C ARG A 162 17.80 -6.50 5.46
N VAL A 163 17.62 -7.82 5.59
CA VAL A 163 18.27 -8.64 6.63
C VAL A 163 19.79 -8.70 6.41
N SER A 164 20.25 -8.82 5.16
CA SER A 164 21.69 -8.87 4.84
C SER A 164 22.42 -7.53 4.96
N SER A 165 21.70 -6.39 4.95
CA SER A 165 22.31 -5.06 5.08
C SER A 165 22.61 -4.62 6.52
N LYS A 166 22.20 -5.43 7.51
CA LYS A 166 22.39 -5.15 8.95
C LYS A 166 23.56 -5.93 9.59
N SER A 167 24.40 -6.63 8.82
CA SER A 167 25.60 -7.34 9.33
C SER A 167 26.88 -6.58 9.09
#